data_AF-A0A8S1F0G4-F1
#
_entry.id   AF-A0A8S1F0G4-F1
#
_cell.length_a   1.000
_cell.length_b   1.000
_cell.length_c   1.000
_cell.angle_alpha   90.00
_cell.angle_beta   90.00
_cell.angle_gamma   90.00
#
_symmetry.space_group_name_H-M   'P 1'
#
loop_
_entity.id
_entity.type
_entity.pdbx_description
1 polymer ?
#
loop_
_entity_poly.entity_id
_entity_poly.type
_entity_poly.pdbx_seq_one_letter_code
_entity_poly.pdbx_strand_id
1 'polypeptide(L)'
;MSVASLPDHVKNLFPSENRAFAESITADEGRVLREVFAQHACFAECGEMIEAVAARDAQLGARLAGVLEANKKRLDGLSAEAVEYSKQIISMVTHVLCSLTVGKPVSDDEANKLHADFQKLNAADQAALKKNNPDINF
;
A
#
# COMPACT_ATOMS: atom_id res chain seq x y z
N MET A 1 -5.77 -3.20 12.77
CA MET A 1 -4.41 -3.40 12.24
C MET A 1 -3.49 -2.39 12.91
N SER A 2 -2.23 -2.72 13.22
CA SER A 2 -1.31 -1.71 13.77
C SER A 2 -0.15 -1.50 12.81
N VAL A 3 -0.26 -0.47 11.97
CA VAL A 3 0.87 0.00 11.16
C VAL A 3 1.98 0.55 12.07
N ALA A 4 1.61 1.06 13.26
CA ALA A 4 2.54 1.61 14.24
C ALA A 4 3.60 0.60 14.73
N SER A 5 3.30 -0.72 14.72
CA SER A 5 4.25 -1.76 15.13
C SER A 5 5.27 -2.14 14.05
N LEU A 6 5.15 -1.60 12.83
CA LEU A 6 6.12 -1.86 11.77
C LEU A 6 7.43 -1.09 12.01
N PRO A 7 8.57 -1.59 11.49
CA PRO A 7 9.83 -0.85 11.45
C PRO A 7 9.69 0.50 10.72
N ASP A 8 10.46 1.51 11.12
CA ASP A 8 10.36 2.86 10.57
C ASP A 8 10.57 2.91 9.06
N HIS A 9 11.57 2.21 8.53
CA HIS A 9 11.84 2.17 7.09
C HIS A 9 10.71 1.51 6.27
N VAL A 10 9.93 0.59 6.87
CA VAL A 10 8.71 0.08 6.24
C VAL A 10 7.61 1.14 6.27
N LYS A 11 7.36 1.77 7.42
CA LYS A 11 6.33 2.81 7.58
C LYS A 11 6.59 4.04 6.71
N ASN A 12 7.86 4.36 6.47
CA ASN A 12 8.30 5.48 5.66
C ASN A 12 7.79 5.42 4.22
N LEU A 13 7.57 4.21 3.70
CA LEU A 13 7.09 3.97 2.34
C LEU A 13 5.56 3.96 2.22
N PHE A 14 4.82 4.13 3.32
CA PHE A 14 3.35 4.11 3.29
C PHE A 14 2.77 5.48 2.90
N PRO A 15 2.00 5.56 1.81
CA PRO A 15 1.16 6.73 1.53
C PRO A 15 0.21 7.00 2.71
N SER A 16 -0.07 8.27 2.96
CA SER A 16 -0.97 8.72 4.03
C SER A 16 -2.37 8.13 3.92
N GLU A 17 -2.92 7.95 2.72
CA GLU A 17 -4.21 7.28 2.49
C GLU A 17 -4.21 5.82 2.95
N ASN A 18 -3.10 5.09 2.75
CA ASN A 18 -2.96 3.70 3.21
C ASN A 18 -2.87 3.62 4.73
N ARG A 19 -2.16 4.56 5.36
CA ARG A 19 -2.08 4.68 6.83
C ARG A 19 -3.44 5.00 7.43
N ALA A 20 -4.09 6.05 6.92
CA ALA A 20 -5.40 6.49 7.37
C ALA A 20 -6.45 5.39 7.21
N PHE A 21 -6.42 4.65 6.10
CA PHE A 21 -7.29 3.49 5.91
C PHE A 21 -7.06 2.45 7.00
N ALA A 22 -5.81 2.01 7.20
CA ALA A 22 -5.46 0.99 8.20
C ALA A 22 -5.82 1.40 9.64
N GLU A 23 -5.70 2.68 9.97
CA GLU A 23 -6.08 3.27 11.26
C GLU A 23 -7.60 3.38 11.43
N SER A 24 -8.35 3.58 10.33
CA SER A 24 -9.81 3.70 10.35
C SER A 24 -10.54 2.36 10.50
N ILE A 25 -9.84 1.23 10.37
CA ILE A 25 -10.45 -0.10 10.41
C ILE A 25 -10.98 -0.43 11.81
N THR A 26 -12.28 -0.63 11.88
CA THR A 26 -12.95 -1.10 13.10
C THR A 26 -12.68 -2.58 13.37
N ALA A 27 -13.04 -3.06 14.56
CA ALA A 27 -12.87 -4.48 14.91
C ALA A 27 -13.67 -5.41 13.98
N ASP A 28 -14.88 -5.02 13.59
CA ASP A 28 -15.74 -5.81 12.71
C ASP A 28 -15.25 -5.78 11.26
N GLU A 29 -14.83 -4.62 10.76
CA GLU A 29 -14.21 -4.50 9.43
C GLU A 29 -12.91 -5.31 9.36
N GLY A 30 -12.13 -5.33 10.43
CA GLY A 30 -10.93 -6.17 10.54
C GLY A 30 -11.24 -7.66 10.41
N ARG A 31 -12.41 -8.12 10.88
CA ARG A 31 -12.86 -9.52 10.69
C ARG A 31 -13.20 -9.78 9.22
N VAL A 32 -13.95 -8.88 8.58
CA VAL A 32 -14.28 -8.97 7.15
C VAL A 32 -13.01 -9.07 6.29
N LEU A 33 -12.05 -8.16 6.49
CA LEU A 33 -10.80 -8.18 5.74
C LEU A 33 -10.00 -9.46 5.99
N ARG A 34 -9.98 -9.97 7.22
CA ARG A 34 -9.30 -11.24 7.54
C ARG A 34 -9.96 -12.42 6.83
N GLU A 35 -11.28 -12.49 6.82
CA GLU A 35 -12.02 -13.56 6.13
C GLU A 35 -11.76 -13.54 4.63
N VAL A 36 -11.82 -12.36 4.01
CA VAL A 36 -11.53 -12.18 2.59
C VAL A 36 -10.07 -12.53 2.30
N PHE A 37 -9.10 -11.94 3.00
CA PHE A 37 -7.68 -12.16 2.72
C PHE A 37 -7.19 -13.58 3.09
N ALA A 38 -7.89 -14.31 3.96
CA ALA A 38 -7.58 -15.71 4.23
C ALA A 38 -7.98 -16.64 3.07
N GLN A 39 -8.95 -16.23 2.24
CA GLN A 39 -9.43 -17.02 1.09
C GLN A 39 -8.55 -16.84 -0.15
N HIS A 40 -7.69 -15.83 -0.16
CA HIS A 40 -6.81 -15.51 -1.29
C HIS A 40 -5.34 -15.64 -0.87
N ALA A 41 -4.57 -16.49 -1.56
CA ALA A 41 -3.13 -16.61 -1.32
C ALA A 41 -2.38 -15.31 -1.68
N CYS A 42 -2.83 -14.67 -2.76
CA CYS A 42 -2.46 -13.32 -3.22
C CYS A 42 -3.58 -12.84 -4.17
N PHE A 43 -3.81 -11.53 -4.26
CA PHE A 43 -4.65 -10.95 -5.32
C PHE A 43 -3.75 -10.60 -6.50
N ALA A 44 -4.19 -10.88 -7.74
CA ALA A 44 -3.39 -10.51 -8.91
C ALA A 44 -3.38 -9.00 -9.11
N GLU A 45 -4.50 -8.34 -8.79
CA GLU A 45 -4.66 -6.89 -8.88
C GLU A 45 -5.45 -6.34 -7.69
N CYS A 46 -5.22 -5.05 -7.36
CA CYS A 46 -5.97 -4.36 -6.31
C CYS A 46 -7.49 -4.32 -6.59
N GLY A 47 -7.91 -4.39 -7.87
CA GLY A 47 -9.31 -4.44 -8.26
C GLY A 47 -10.04 -5.67 -7.73
N GLU A 48 -9.44 -6.86 -7.88
CA GLU A 48 -10.00 -8.12 -7.37
C GLU A 48 -10.18 -8.09 -5.85
N MET A 49 -9.22 -7.50 -5.14
CA MET A 49 -9.29 -7.31 -3.69
C MET A 49 -10.48 -6.41 -3.30
N ILE A 50 -10.67 -5.30 -4.02
CA ILE A 50 -11.77 -4.36 -3.76
C ILE A 50 -13.12 -5.04 -3.97
N GLU A 51 -13.28 -5.79 -5.06
CA GLU A 51 -14.52 -6.50 -5.37
C GLU A 51 -14.85 -7.55 -4.31
N ALA A 52 -13.87 -8.35 -3.91
CA ALA A 52 -14.04 -9.38 -2.89
C ALA A 52 -14.44 -8.77 -1.53
N VAL A 53 -13.85 -7.64 -1.15
CA VAL A 53 -14.24 -6.91 0.07
C VAL A 53 -15.62 -6.28 -0.08
N ALA A 54 -15.93 -5.64 -1.21
CA ALA A 54 -17.22 -5.01 -1.46
C ALA A 54 -18.39 -6.00 -1.44
N ALA A 55 -18.16 -7.25 -1.84
CA ALA A 55 -19.15 -8.32 -1.77
C ALA A 55 -19.53 -8.72 -0.32
N ARG A 56 -18.66 -8.43 0.66
CA ARG A 56 -18.91 -8.67 2.09
C ARG A 56 -19.34 -7.40 2.82
N ASP A 57 -18.72 -6.27 2.49
CA ASP A 57 -18.97 -4.96 3.07
C ASP A 57 -18.74 -3.88 2.00
N ALA A 58 -19.85 -3.38 1.44
CA ALA A 58 -19.82 -2.39 0.36
C ALA A 58 -19.17 -1.07 0.78
N GLN A 59 -19.34 -0.64 2.04
CA GLN A 59 -18.76 0.61 2.52
C GLN A 59 -17.24 0.48 2.71
N LEU A 60 -16.78 -0.67 3.20
CA LEU A 60 -15.36 -0.97 3.31
C LEU A 60 -14.70 -1.12 1.93
N GLY A 61 -15.36 -1.79 0.98
CA GLY A 61 -14.92 -1.88 -0.40
C GLY A 61 -14.81 -0.51 -1.07
N ALA A 62 -15.79 0.38 -0.87
CA ALA A 62 -15.75 1.75 -1.37
C ALA A 62 -14.58 2.57 -0.80
N ARG A 63 -14.24 2.39 0.49
CA ARG A 63 -13.06 3.04 1.08
C ARG A 63 -11.75 2.51 0.48
N LEU A 64 -11.62 1.19 0.27
CA LEU A 64 -10.46 0.62 -0.43
C LEU A 64 -10.32 1.17 -1.85
N ALA A 65 -11.42 1.29 -2.58
CA ALA A 65 -11.43 1.91 -3.90
C ALA A 65 -10.95 3.37 -3.84
N GLY A 66 -11.39 4.13 -2.83
CA GLY A 66 -10.90 5.49 -2.60
C GLY A 66 -9.39 5.58 -2.35
N VAL A 67 -8.82 4.63 -1.61
CA VAL A 67 -7.35 4.53 -1.41
C VAL A 67 -6.63 4.24 -2.73
N LEU A 68 -7.15 3.35 -3.56
CA LEU A 68 -6.56 3.06 -4.87
C LEU A 68 -6.61 4.29 -5.79
N GLU A 69 -7.73 5.00 -5.84
CA GLU A 69 -7.88 6.23 -6.64
C GLU A 69 -6.96 7.36 -6.16
N ALA A 70 -6.75 7.51 -4.85
CA ALA A 70 -5.77 8.45 -4.31
C ALA A 70 -4.34 8.08 -4.74
N ASN A 71 -3.98 6.80 -4.67
CA ASN A 71 -2.68 6.31 -5.09
C ASN A 71 -2.42 6.50 -6.59
N LYS A 72 -3.44 6.34 -7.44
CA LYS A 72 -3.31 6.59 -8.89
C LYS A 72 -2.90 8.03 -9.19
N LYS A 73 -3.42 9.03 -8.46
CA LYS A 73 -3.07 10.45 -8.65
C LYS A 73 -1.59 10.74 -8.38
N ARG A 74 -0.93 9.93 -7.54
CA ARG A 74 0.51 10.08 -7.25
C ARG A 74 1.38 9.76 -8.48
N LEU A 75 0.82 9.08 -9.48
CA LEU A 75 1.52 8.71 -10.71
C LEU A 75 1.49 9.80 -11.78
N ASP A 76 0.69 10.84 -11.60
CA ASP A 76 0.47 11.87 -12.63
C ASP A 76 1.77 12.63 -12.94
N GLY A 77 2.14 12.64 -14.24
CA GLY A 77 3.32 13.36 -14.73
C GLY A 77 4.66 12.69 -14.40
N LEU A 78 4.66 11.48 -13.82
CA LEU A 78 5.86 10.69 -13.63
C LEU A 78 6.35 10.06 -14.94
N SER A 79 7.65 9.80 -15.03
CA SER A 79 8.22 8.98 -16.10
C SER A 79 7.79 7.52 -15.98
N ALA A 80 7.94 6.73 -17.04
CA ALA A 80 7.64 5.30 -17.01
C ALA A 80 8.44 4.54 -15.92
N GLU A 81 9.70 4.92 -15.71
CA GLU A 81 10.56 4.32 -14.68
C GLU A 81 10.07 4.67 -13.27
N ALA A 82 9.73 5.94 -13.01
CA ALA A 82 9.19 6.38 -11.74
C ALA A 82 7.79 5.80 -11.45
N VAL A 83 6.97 5.60 -12.48
CA VAL A 83 5.68 4.89 -12.36
C VAL A 83 5.91 3.44 -11.94
N GLU A 84 6.86 2.74 -12.57
CA GLU A 84 7.13 1.34 -12.25
C GLU A 84 7.67 1.18 -10.82
N TYR A 85 8.58 2.06 -10.40
CA TYR A 85 9.03 2.12 -9.01
C TYR A 85 7.88 2.38 -8.03
N SER A 86 6.97 3.30 -8.36
CA SER A 86 5.80 3.61 -7.52
C SER A 86 4.85 2.41 -7.37
N LYS A 87 4.65 1.61 -8.43
CA LYS A 87 3.85 0.38 -8.35
C LYS A 87 4.47 -0.64 -7.40
N GLN A 88 5.80 -0.74 -7.36
CA GLN A 88 6.49 -1.65 -6.43
C GLN A 88 6.26 -1.23 -4.97
N ILE A 89 6.28 0.08 -4.68
CA ILE A 89 5.91 0.58 -3.34
C ILE A 89 4.48 0.16 -2.99
N ILE A 90 3.51 0.39 -3.88
CA ILE A 90 2.11 0.04 -3.62
C ILE A 90 1.92 -1.47 -3.45
N SER A 91 2.64 -2.29 -4.23
CA SER A 91 2.65 -3.74 -4.08
C SER A 91 3.15 -4.15 -2.68
N MET A 92 4.30 -3.61 -2.25
CA MET A 92 4.85 -3.87 -0.91
C MET A 92 3.88 -3.44 0.20
N VAL A 93 3.35 -2.21 0.13
CA VAL A 93 2.39 -1.68 1.11
C VAL A 93 1.15 -2.56 1.20
N THR A 94 0.61 -2.99 0.06
CA THR A 94 -0.55 -3.90 -0.01
C THR A 94 -0.21 -5.24 0.65
N HIS A 95 0.93 -5.83 0.31
CA HIS A 95 1.37 -7.09 0.89
C HIS A 95 1.49 -7.00 2.42
N VAL A 96 2.14 -5.94 2.92
CA VAL A 96 2.30 -5.72 4.36
C VAL A 96 0.95 -5.58 5.06
N LEU A 97 0.03 -4.78 4.52
CA LEU A 97 -1.31 -4.60 5.09
C LEU A 97 -2.11 -5.92 5.10
N CYS A 98 -2.07 -6.70 4.03
CA CYS A 98 -2.70 -8.01 3.98
C CYS A 98 -2.10 -8.94 5.05
N SER A 99 -0.77 -9.03 5.14
CA SER A 99 -0.07 -9.86 6.13
C SER A 99 -0.40 -9.46 7.56
N LEU A 100 -0.42 -8.16 7.88
CA LEU A 100 -0.85 -7.66 9.20
C LEU A 100 -2.31 -8.01 9.52
N THR A 101 -3.19 -7.99 8.53
CA THR A 101 -4.62 -8.31 8.71
C THR A 101 -4.83 -9.77 9.13
N VAL A 102 -4.09 -10.69 8.49
CA VAL A 102 -4.19 -12.14 8.74
C VAL A 102 -3.21 -12.63 9.81
N GLY A 103 -2.41 -11.74 10.41
CA GLY A 103 -1.45 -12.09 11.45
C GLY A 103 -0.24 -12.87 10.96
N LYS A 104 0.13 -12.70 9.67
CA LYS A 104 1.36 -13.25 9.10
C LYS A 104 2.56 -12.36 9.46
N PRO A 105 3.76 -12.95 9.63
CA PRO A 105 4.98 -12.17 9.80
C PRO A 105 5.23 -11.27 8.58
N VAL A 106 5.79 -10.09 8.84
CA VAL A 106 6.18 -9.13 7.80
C VAL A 106 7.71 -9.08 7.75
N SER A 107 8.28 -9.31 6.57
CA SER A 107 9.70 -9.03 6.31
C SER A 107 9.88 -7.58 5.90
N ASP A 108 11.04 -7.04 6.19
CA ASP A 108 11.45 -5.68 5.86
C ASP A 108 12.43 -5.62 4.66
N ASP A 109 12.80 -6.78 4.11
CA ASP A 109 13.71 -6.93 2.95
C ASP A 109 13.26 -6.11 1.73
N GLU A 110 11.96 -6.15 1.42
CA GLU A 110 11.42 -5.44 0.26
C GLU A 110 11.47 -3.92 0.45
N ALA A 111 11.23 -3.42 1.66
CA ALA A 111 11.36 -2.00 1.97
C ALA A 111 12.84 -1.55 1.86
N ASN A 112 13.77 -2.35 2.38
CA ASN A 112 15.21 -2.09 2.25
C ASN A 112 15.65 -2.05 0.78
N LYS A 113 15.14 -2.97 -0.04
CA LYS A 113 15.38 -2.98 -1.48
C LYS A 113 14.83 -1.71 -2.16
N LEU A 114 13.60 -1.30 -1.83
CA LEU A 114 12.97 -0.12 -2.41
C LEU A 114 13.75 1.16 -2.08
N HIS A 115 14.20 1.34 -0.83
CA HIS A 115 15.09 2.43 -0.46
C HIS A 115 16.38 2.45 -1.29
N ALA A 116 17.00 1.28 -1.48
CA ALA A 116 18.21 1.16 -2.30
C ALA A 116 17.94 1.43 -3.79
N ASP A 117 16.79 1.00 -4.31
CA ASP A 117 16.41 1.19 -5.71
C ASP A 117 16.05 2.66 -6.00
N PHE A 118 15.46 3.39 -5.04
CA PHE A 118 15.24 4.82 -5.16
C PHE A 118 16.54 5.60 -5.42
N GLN A 119 17.63 5.24 -4.72
CA GLN A 119 18.93 5.89 -4.90
C GLN A 119 19.54 5.66 -6.29
N LYS A 120 19.08 4.64 -7.02
CA LYS A 120 19.55 4.33 -8.38
C LYS A 120 18.80 5.09 -9.47
N LEU A 121 17.62 5.64 -9.15
CA LEU A 121 16.86 6.46 -10.08
C LEU A 121 17.61 7.75 -10.40
N ASN A 122 17.37 8.30 -11.58
CA ASN A 122 17.96 9.59 -11.95
C ASN A 122 17.39 10.72 -11.05
N ALA A 123 18.13 11.84 -10.96
CA ALA A 123 17.77 12.94 -10.08
C ALA A 123 16.41 13.58 -10.39
N ALA A 124 16.00 13.58 -11.66
CA ALA A 124 14.70 14.13 -12.07
C ALA A 124 13.55 13.26 -11.55
N ASP A 125 13.67 11.95 -11.64
CA ASP A 125 12.68 10.99 -11.12
C ASP A 125 12.64 11.00 -9.59
N GLN A 126 13.79 11.05 -8.91
CA GLN A 126 13.83 11.20 -7.46
C GLN A 126 13.10 12.47 -6.99
N ALA A 127 13.30 13.59 -7.70
CA ALA A 127 12.64 14.85 -7.39
C ALA A 127 11.13 14.80 -7.69
N ALA A 128 10.73 14.20 -8.82
CA ALA A 128 9.33 14.04 -9.20
C ALA A 128 8.57 13.15 -8.21
N LEU A 129 9.17 12.03 -7.80
CA LEU A 129 8.62 11.12 -6.80
C LEU A 129 8.43 11.81 -5.44
N LYS A 130 9.45 12.53 -4.95
CA LYS A 130 9.35 13.33 -3.70
C LYS A 130 8.29 14.42 -3.79
N LYS A 131 8.17 15.08 -4.95
CA LYS A 131 7.16 16.12 -5.18
C LYS A 131 5.74 15.56 -5.17
N ASN A 132 5.51 14.42 -5.83
CA ASN A 132 4.20 13.78 -5.90
C ASN A 132 3.85 13.04 -4.60
N ASN A 133 4.85 12.73 -3.77
CA ASN A 133 4.69 11.97 -2.53
C ASN A 133 5.41 12.65 -1.36
N PRO A 134 4.97 13.86 -0.95
CA PRO A 134 5.65 14.62 0.10
C PRO A 134 5.58 13.97 1.49
N ASP A 135 4.70 13.00 1.66
CA ASP A 135 4.44 12.24 2.88
C ASP A 135 5.18 10.90 2.97
N ILE A 136 5.90 10.53 1.90
CA ILE A 136 6.73 9.32 1.80
C ILE A 136 8.20 9.70 2.00
N ASN A 137 8.91 8.93 2.80
CA ASN A 137 10.34 9.07 2.99
C ASN A 137 11.07 7.95 2.23
N PHE A 138 11.53 8.28 1.02
CA PHE A 138 12.20 7.37 0.08
C PHE A 138 13.68 7.10 0.40
#